data_AF-A0A5R2N5J9-F1
#
_entry.id   AF-A0A5R2N5J9-F1
#
_cell.length_a   1.000
_cell.length_b   1.000
_cell.length_c   1.000
_cell.angle_alpha   90.00
_cell.angle_beta   90.00
_cell.angle_gamma   90.00
#
_symmetry.space_group_name_H-M   'P 1'
#
loop_
_entity.id
_entity.type
_entity.pdbx_description
1 polymer ?
#
loop_
_entity_poly.entity_id
_entity_poly.type
_entity_poly.pdbx_seq_one_letter_code
_entity_poly.pdbx_strand_id
1 'polypeptide(L)' 'MASIMTNAAALTALQSLNATQKSLDTTQSRISTGYRVSQASDNAAYWSIATTMRSDNQAM' A
#
# COMPACT_ATOMS: atom_id res chain seq x y z
N MET A 1 -33.91 1.81 -19.54
CA MET A 1 -33.84 1.75 -18.07
C MET A 1 -33.03 2.93 -17.60
N ALA A 2 -33.71 3.99 -17.13
CA ALA A 2 -33.06 5.22 -16.68
C ALA A 2 -32.47 4.97 -15.28
N SER A 3 -31.16 4.86 -15.21
CA SER A 3 -30.34 4.63 -14.02
C SER A 3 -30.29 5.92 -13.17
N ILE A 4 -31.41 6.26 -12.53
CA ILE A 4 -31.51 7.40 -11.60
C ILE A 4 -31.05 7.01 -10.17
N MET A 5 -31.12 5.73 -9.81
CA MET A 5 -30.82 5.24 -8.45
C MET A 5 -29.46 4.54 -8.30
N THR A 6 -28.91 3.97 -9.37
CA THR A 6 -27.63 3.25 -9.34
C THR A 6 -26.83 3.58 -10.58
N ASN A 7 -25.88 4.51 -10.43
CA ASN A 7 -24.95 4.87 -11.50
C ASN A 7 -23.75 3.90 -11.46
N ALA A 8 -23.87 2.78 -12.16
CA ALA A 8 -22.83 1.75 -12.24
C ALA A 8 -21.48 2.33 -12.75
N ALA A 9 -21.51 3.32 -13.64
CA ALA A 9 -20.30 3.99 -14.11
C ALA A 9 -19.63 4.80 -12.99
N ALA A 10 -20.41 5.51 -12.17
CA ALA A 10 -19.91 6.22 -11.00
C ALA A 10 -19.38 5.28 -9.92
N LEU A 11 -19.99 4.11 -9.71
CA LEU A 11 -19.50 3.10 -8.77
C LEU A 11 -18.17 2.49 -9.23
N THR A 12 -18.02 2.16 -10.52
CA THR A 12 -16.75 1.70 -11.08
C THR A 12 -15.68 2.78 -10.99
N ALA A 13 -16.02 4.04 -11.29
CA ALA A 13 -15.09 5.16 -11.14
C ALA A 13 -14.68 5.37 -9.68
N LEU A 14 -15.62 5.27 -8.73
CA LEU A 14 -15.35 5.36 -7.30
C LEU A 14 -14.46 4.20 -6.82
N GLN A 15 -14.68 2.99 -7.33
CA GLN A 15 -13.86 1.84 -6.99
C GLN A 15 -12.42 1.99 -7.52
N SER A 16 -12.27 2.47 -8.76
CA SER A 16 -10.96 2.85 -9.32
C SER A 16 -10.31 3.98 -8.52
N LEU A 17 -11.05 5.03 -8.16
CA LEU A 17 -10.54 6.15 -7.36
C LEU A 17 -10.06 5.69 -5.98
N ASN A 18 -10.83 4.84 -5.29
CA ASN A 18 -10.43 4.25 -4.01
C ASN A 18 -9.18 3.37 -4.16
N ALA A 19 -9.07 2.59 -5.25
CA ALA A 19 -7.87 1.80 -5.53
C ALA A 19 -6.64 2.70 -5.79
N THR A 20 -6.81 3.79 -6.54
CA THR A 20 -5.77 4.80 -6.76
C THR A 20 -5.36 5.46 -5.46
N GLN A 21 -6.32 5.88 -4.62
CA GLN A 21 -6.06 6.49 -3.32
C GLN A 21 -5.25 5.55 -2.42
N LYS A 22 -5.65 4.27 -2.32
CA LYS A 22 -4.92 3.27 -1.53
C LYS A 22 -3.48 3.07 -2.03
N SER A 23 -3.28 3.11 -3.34
CA SER A 23 -1.96 3.00 -3.97
C SER A 23 -1.10 4.25 -3.68
N LEU A 24 -1.73 5.42 -3.67
CA LEU A 24 -1.13 6.69 -3.29
C LEU A 24 -0.71 6.70 -1.82
N ASP A 25 -1.57 6.27 -0.90
CA ASP A 25 -1.25 6.19 0.54
C ASP A 25 -0.09 5.24 0.80
N THR A 26 -0.05 4.10 0.11
CA THR A 26 1.08 3.15 0.18
C THR A 26 2.36 3.80 -0.33
N THR A 27 2.28 4.53 -1.44
CA THR A 27 3.43 5.23 -2.03
C THR A 27 3.91 6.34 -1.11
N GLN A 28 2.99 7.11 -0.51
CA GLN A 28 3.30 8.16 0.44
C GLN A 28 3.96 7.60 1.70
N SER A 29 3.49 6.46 2.22
CA SER A 29 4.11 5.75 3.34
C SER A 29 5.54 5.29 3.01
N ARG A 30 5.77 4.76 1.79
CA ARG A 30 7.11 4.40 1.31
C ARG A 30 8.04 5.60 1.15
N ILE A 31 7.53 6.73 0.65
CA ILE A 31 8.31 7.97 0.54
C ILE A 31 8.67 8.50 1.93
N SER A 32 7.71 8.51 2.85
CA SER A 32 7.92 9.03 4.21
C SER A 32 8.89 8.17 5.03
N THR A 33 8.86 6.85 4.86
CA THR A 33 9.73 5.93 5.61
C THR A 33 11.04 5.61 4.89
N GLY A 34 11.13 5.89 3.59
CA GLY A 34 12.23 5.47 2.72
C GLY A 34 12.29 3.95 2.47
N TYR A 35 11.36 3.16 3.03
CA TYR A 35 11.38 1.71 2.95
C TYR A 35 10.20 1.16 2.14
N ARG A 36 10.49 0.20 1.24
CA ARG A 36 9.46 -0.50 0.45
C ARG A 36 8.55 -1.39 1.30
N VAL A 37 9.06 -1.88 2.43
CA VAL A 37 8.36 -2.69 3.44
C VAL A 37 8.55 -1.98 4.77
N SER A 38 7.52 -1.25 5.20
CA SER A 38 7.59 -0.45 6.43
C SER A 38 7.13 -1.26 7.64
N GLN A 39 6.13 -2.13 7.48
CA GLN A 39 5.55 -2.93 8.55
C GLN A 39 5.66 -4.43 8.30
N ALA A 40 5.70 -5.23 9.38
CA ALA A 40 5.68 -6.69 9.30
C ALA A 40 4.39 -7.23 8.64
N SER A 41 3.30 -6.47 8.73
CA SER A 41 2.00 -6.73 8.11
C SER A 41 2.02 -6.60 6.58
N ASP A 42 2.94 -5.82 6.00
CA ASP A 42 3.02 -5.63 4.54
C ASP A 42 3.59 -6.88 3.85
N ASN A 43 4.57 -7.53 4.50
CA ASN A 43 5.13 -8.82 4.09
C ASN A 43 6.01 -9.38 5.22
N ALA A 44 5.48 -10.28 6.05
CA ALA A 44 6.18 -10.78 7.23
C ALA A 44 7.51 -11.49 6.90
N ALA A 45 7.57 -12.19 5.76
CA ALA A 45 8.79 -12.86 5.31
C ALA A 45 9.88 -11.86 4.90
N TYR A 46 9.54 -10.89 4.05
CA TYR A 46 10.50 -9.86 3.61
C TYR A 46 10.89 -8.89 4.74
N TRP A 47 9.96 -8.58 5.65
CA TRP A 47 10.26 -7.75 6.81
C TRP A 47 11.24 -8.45 7.76
N SER A 48 11.08 -9.76 7.99
CA SER A 48 11.99 -10.53 8.85
C SER A 48 13.41 -10.58 8.27
N ILE A 49 13.55 -10.83 6.96
CA ILE A 49 14.85 -10.82 6.28
C ILE A 49 15.47 -9.41 6.30
N ALA A 50 14.69 -8.36 6.02
CA ALA A 50 15.17 -6.98 6.08
C ALA A 50 15.61 -6.55 7.48
N THR A 51 14.93 -7.02 8.53
CA THR A 51 15.29 -6.76 9.92
C THR A 51 16.56 -7.50 10.31
N THR A 52 16.71 -8.78 9.94
CA THR A 52 17.97 -9.53 10.15
C THR A 52 19.14 -8.85 9.42
N MET A 53 18.96 -8.47 8.15
CA MET A 53 20.02 -7.76 7.41
C MET A 53 20.39 -6.40 8.02
N ARG A 54 19.41 -5.63 8.55
CA ARG A 54 19.72 -4.39 9.29
C ARG A 54 20.48 -4.67 10.59
N SER A 55 20.10 -5.72 11.33
CA SER A 55 20.78 -6.14 12.56
C SER A 55 22.22 -6.55 12.28
N ASP A 56 22.45 -7.33 11.22
CA ASP A 56 23.79 -7.74 10.81
C ASP A 56 24.65 -6.53 10.41
N ASN A 57 24.10 -5.57 9.66
CA ASN A 57 24.81 -4.35 9.27
C ASN A 57 25.11 -3.39 10.44
N GLN A 58 24.37 -3.46 11.54
CA GLN A 58 24.66 -2.69 12.77
C GLN A 58 25.65 -3.41 13.70
N ALA A 59 25.81 -4.72 13.55
CA ALA A 59 26.73 -5.53 14.34
C ALA A 59 28.17 -5.56 13.78
N MET A 60 28.40 -4.97 12.59
CA MET A 60 29.71 -4.84 11.95
C MET A 60 30.42 -3.52 12.29
#